data_AF-A0A4Q3Z2L2-F1
#
_entry.id   AF-A0A4Q3Z2L2-F1
#
_cell.length_a   1.000
_cell.length_b   1.000
_cell.length_c   1.000
_cell.angle_alpha   90.00
_cell.angle_beta   90.00
_cell.angle_gamma   90.00
#
_symmetry.space_group_name_H-M   'P 1'
#
loop_
_entity.id
_entity.type
_entity.pdbx_description
1 polymer ?
#
loop_
_entity_poly.entity_id
_entity_poly.type
_entity_poly.pdbx_seq_one_letter_code
_entity_poly.pdbx_strand_id
1 'polypeptide(L)'
;MTQTFSKKPVERQMLSDQAHEAILGCIVSGQFPLGRKLPESELSLMLGMSKSPIREALRQLEREGLVVLSASRTCRVFDLGPAEISDLGELRRLLECEAMTRAARRNPVPLLGRVRAIVDEMQGALQVLDTDRYKQLDHDFHSAFFDLSGNEFLKDNFRTLSFRIQALRNRLSQDPELNRKSLADHIAIRDALEANDVEVALVILRQHIEGTTQSHVDRLENSQGAPTVSNEEPAVRVDLRDMAVYSKAALRCVGADAATVESVTQVLLHASTLGVDSHGFRLLPHYLSALQGGRINGKPDLRVISRNAGAAVLDADNGHGARATCEAADLAVEMARENGIAAVAIRNSSHFGAAGAYALQIATKGMMGLAFCNSDSFVRMHGGAECFHGTNPIAAAAPVRDGAAWLLDMATSSVPFNRVLLYRSLGLDLPPDVASDEAGENVTDPQLARMLAPLGGALFGYKGAGLGGLVEILSAAFGDSPLSFELAPMVSDDMSTPRRLGALVMAIDPEAFSGGEAFRDLMARYLEAIRRGAKAPGQVVMAPGDREWAEAETRRKIGIKLDMKTVESLRQFSDNNAISPLRTMRAVEET
;
A
#
# COMPACT_ATOMS: atom_id res chain seq x y z
N MET A 1 28.12 10.27 -79.92
CA MET A 1 27.43 10.55 -78.65
C MET A 1 26.46 9.42 -78.36
N THR A 2 26.70 8.63 -77.31
CA THR A 2 25.69 7.76 -76.67
C THR A 2 26.28 7.28 -75.34
N GLN A 3 26.01 8.01 -74.25
CA GLN A 3 26.36 7.55 -72.90
C GLN A 3 25.26 6.62 -72.38
N THR A 4 25.62 5.35 -72.19
CA THR A 4 24.77 4.33 -71.57
C THR A 4 24.74 4.56 -70.06
N PHE A 5 23.59 5.00 -69.53
CA PHE A 5 23.42 5.13 -68.08
C PHE A 5 23.30 3.74 -67.43
N SER A 6 24.30 3.40 -66.59
CA SER A 6 24.30 2.20 -65.77
C SER A 6 23.26 2.32 -64.65
N LYS A 7 22.14 1.58 -64.77
CA LYS A 7 21.23 1.35 -63.65
C LYS A 7 21.84 0.32 -62.69
N LYS A 8 22.63 0.77 -61.71
CA LYS A 8 22.62 0.08 -60.40
C LYS A 8 21.24 0.32 -59.78
N PRO A 9 20.56 -0.72 -59.26
CA PRO A 9 19.38 -0.49 -58.44
C PRO A 9 19.83 0.22 -57.16
N VAL A 10 19.38 1.46 -56.98
CA VAL A 10 19.39 2.09 -55.66
C VAL A 10 18.19 1.50 -54.92
N GLU A 11 18.43 0.77 -53.84
CA GLU A 11 17.38 0.40 -52.89
C GLU A 11 16.84 1.68 -52.26
N ARG A 12 15.79 2.22 -52.87
CA ARG A 12 14.95 3.23 -52.25
C ARG A 12 13.95 2.48 -51.38
N GLN A 13 14.21 2.41 -50.06
CA GLN A 13 13.15 2.19 -49.07
C GLN A 13 11.96 3.07 -49.46
N MET A 14 10.75 2.53 -49.44
CA MET A 14 9.57 3.33 -49.73
C MET A 14 9.34 4.30 -48.56
N LEU A 15 8.77 5.47 -48.85
CA LEU A 15 8.41 6.44 -47.81
C LEU A 15 7.39 5.86 -46.81
N SER A 16 6.63 4.82 -47.21
CA SER A 16 5.79 4.03 -46.30
C SER A 16 6.60 3.27 -45.27
N ASP A 17 7.72 2.67 -45.67
CA ASP A 17 8.54 1.79 -44.84
C ASP A 17 9.29 2.64 -43.79
N GLN A 18 9.80 3.79 -44.23
CA GLN A 18 10.41 4.79 -43.34
C GLN A 18 9.40 5.39 -42.34
N ALA A 19 8.16 5.61 -42.78
CA ALA A 19 7.09 6.03 -41.88
C ALA A 19 6.70 4.93 -40.88
N HIS A 20 6.69 3.67 -41.32
CA HIS A 20 6.43 2.50 -40.47
C HIS A 20 7.50 2.35 -39.39
N GLU A 21 8.78 2.29 -39.77
CA GLU A 21 9.93 2.17 -38.85
C GLU A 21 9.93 3.30 -37.80
N ALA A 22 9.68 4.54 -38.22
CA ALA A 22 9.65 5.69 -37.30
C ALA A 22 8.48 5.64 -36.31
N ILE A 23 7.26 5.30 -36.76
CA ILE A 23 6.09 5.19 -35.88
C ILE A 23 6.24 3.98 -34.93
N LEU A 24 6.74 2.86 -35.44
CA LEU A 24 7.06 1.66 -34.66
C LEU A 24 8.05 2.00 -33.53
N GLY A 25 9.14 2.69 -33.85
CA GLY A 25 10.12 3.16 -32.87
C GLY A 25 9.51 4.00 -31.76
N CYS A 26 8.61 4.93 -32.09
CA CYS A 26 7.89 5.74 -31.10
C CYS A 26 6.92 4.93 -30.21
N ILE A 27 6.27 3.88 -30.74
CA ILE A 27 5.37 2.99 -29.98
C ILE A 27 6.17 2.10 -29.02
N VAL A 28 7.27 1.51 -29.51
CA VAL A 28 8.14 0.59 -28.77
C VAL A 28 8.95 1.30 -27.69
N SER A 29 9.51 2.48 -27.98
CA SER A 29 10.23 3.31 -26.99
C SER A 29 9.34 3.92 -25.91
N GLY A 30 8.01 3.91 -26.11
CA GLY A 30 7.04 4.48 -25.18
C GLY A 30 6.70 5.96 -25.41
N GLN A 31 7.38 6.65 -26.34
CA GLN A 31 7.06 8.04 -26.71
C GLN A 31 5.61 8.21 -27.18
N PHE A 32 5.05 7.18 -27.81
CA PHE A 32 3.62 7.04 -28.09
C PHE A 32 3.01 6.08 -27.06
N PRO A 33 2.33 6.58 -26.00
CA PRO A 33 1.68 5.72 -25.00
C PRO A 33 0.54 4.88 -25.60
N LEU A 34 0.21 3.77 -24.93
CA LEU A 34 -0.91 2.89 -25.31
C LEU A 34 -2.23 3.68 -25.33
N GLY A 35 -3.15 3.30 -26.22
CA GLY A 35 -4.43 3.98 -26.42
C GLY A 35 -4.37 5.41 -27.00
N ARG A 36 -3.19 6.02 -27.15
CA ARG A 36 -2.98 7.36 -27.75
C ARG A 36 -3.54 7.41 -29.17
N LYS A 37 -4.31 8.44 -29.47
CA LYS A 37 -4.72 8.75 -30.85
C LYS A 37 -3.52 9.17 -31.69
N LEU A 38 -3.46 8.68 -32.93
CA LEU A 38 -2.43 8.98 -33.92
C LEU A 38 -3.05 9.69 -35.13
N PRO A 39 -3.19 11.03 -35.13
CA PRO A 39 -3.76 11.75 -36.26
C PRO A 39 -2.82 11.74 -37.48
N GLU A 40 -3.33 11.37 -38.67
CA GLU A 40 -2.53 11.38 -39.91
C GLU A 40 -1.83 12.72 -40.16
N SER A 41 -2.47 13.84 -39.80
CA SER A 41 -1.92 15.20 -39.95
C SER A 41 -0.75 15.50 -39.01
N GLU A 42 -0.77 14.95 -37.80
CA GLU A 42 0.29 15.11 -36.81
C GLU A 42 1.53 14.31 -37.23
N LEU A 43 1.33 13.04 -37.61
CA LEU A 43 2.39 12.17 -38.13
C LEU A 43 2.99 12.69 -39.44
N SER A 44 2.17 13.24 -40.34
CA SER A 44 2.64 13.89 -41.58
C SER A 44 3.57 15.08 -41.29
N LEU A 45 3.23 15.90 -40.29
CA LEU A 45 4.04 17.04 -39.87
C LEU A 45 5.34 16.59 -39.19
N MET A 46 5.23 15.62 -38.27
CA MET A 46 6.35 15.07 -37.50
C MET A 46 7.42 14.41 -38.38
N LEU A 47 7.01 13.69 -39.42
CA LEU A 47 7.91 12.95 -40.32
C LEU A 47 8.25 13.71 -41.61
N GLY A 48 7.67 14.90 -41.83
CA GLY A 48 7.86 15.67 -43.07
C GLY A 48 7.30 14.99 -44.33
N MET A 49 6.34 14.07 -44.17
CA MET A 49 5.79 13.23 -45.24
C MET A 49 4.35 13.62 -45.59
N SER A 50 3.91 13.27 -46.81
CA SER A 50 2.49 13.41 -47.16
C SER A 50 1.63 12.31 -46.50
N LYS A 51 0.32 12.54 -46.37
CA LYS A 51 -0.61 11.60 -45.71
C LYS A 51 -0.68 10.21 -46.35
N SER A 52 -0.23 10.03 -47.59
CA SER A 52 -0.35 8.73 -48.29
C SER A 52 0.64 7.68 -47.77
N PRO A 53 1.97 7.94 -47.69
CA PRO A 53 2.91 7.10 -46.94
C PRO A 53 2.46 6.79 -45.51
N ILE A 54 2.02 7.81 -44.76
CA ILE A 54 1.55 7.65 -43.37
C ILE A 54 0.39 6.67 -43.28
N ARG A 55 -0.60 6.76 -44.17
CA ARG A 55 -1.77 5.87 -44.15
C ARG A 55 -1.42 4.42 -44.46
N GLU A 56 -0.45 4.18 -45.35
CA GLU A 56 -0.03 2.80 -45.65
C GLU A 56 0.81 2.22 -44.49
N ALA A 57 1.68 3.03 -43.86
CA ALA A 57 2.38 2.65 -42.64
C ALA A 57 1.41 2.28 -41.50
N LEU A 58 0.36 3.07 -41.27
CA LEU A 58 -0.67 2.76 -40.26
C LEU A 58 -1.47 1.48 -40.58
N ARG A 59 -1.72 1.17 -41.85
CA ARG A 59 -2.34 -0.10 -42.28
C ARG A 59 -1.42 -1.31 -42.13
N GLN A 60 -0.11 -1.09 -42.15
CA GLN A 60 0.87 -2.14 -41.90
C GLN A 60 0.97 -2.41 -40.39
N LEU A 61 1.09 -1.35 -39.58
CA LEU A 61 1.03 -1.44 -38.11
C LEU A 61 -0.30 -2.02 -37.60
N GLU A 62 -1.42 -1.83 -38.31
CA GLU A 62 -2.70 -2.47 -38.00
C GLU A 62 -2.68 -3.98 -38.26
N ARG A 63 -2.03 -4.43 -39.33
CA ARG A 63 -1.85 -5.87 -39.63
C ARG A 63 -0.93 -6.56 -38.62
N GLU A 64 0.01 -5.82 -38.05
CA GLU A 64 0.84 -6.23 -36.90
C GLU A 64 0.07 -6.05 -35.56
N GLY A 65 -1.06 -5.34 -35.59
CA GLY A 65 -1.91 -5.00 -34.44
C GLY A 65 -1.19 -4.20 -33.36
N LEU A 66 -0.32 -3.28 -33.77
CA LEU A 66 0.29 -2.23 -32.95
C LEU A 66 -0.53 -0.94 -32.96
N VAL A 67 -1.49 -0.83 -33.89
CA VAL A 67 -2.51 0.22 -33.92
C VAL A 67 -3.88 -0.37 -34.25
N VAL A 68 -4.94 0.33 -33.87
CA VAL A 68 -6.34 -0.01 -34.20
C VAL A 68 -6.94 1.15 -35.02
N LEU A 69 -7.44 0.87 -36.24
CA LEU A 69 -8.21 1.84 -37.02
C LEU A 69 -9.70 1.67 -36.75
N SER A 70 -10.37 2.76 -36.39
CA SER A 70 -11.83 2.79 -36.29
C SER A 70 -12.50 3.12 -37.64
N ALA A 71 -13.78 2.75 -37.77
CA ALA A 71 -14.62 3.13 -38.92
C ALA A 71 -14.69 4.66 -39.17
N SER A 72 -14.45 5.47 -38.14
CA SER A 72 -14.36 6.94 -38.20
C SER A 72 -12.99 7.47 -38.66
N ARG A 73 -12.08 6.61 -39.14
CA ARG A 73 -10.69 6.92 -39.52
C ARG A 73 -9.82 7.47 -38.38
N THR A 74 -10.18 7.21 -37.12
CA THR A 74 -9.28 7.52 -36.00
C THR A 74 -8.39 6.31 -35.72
N CYS A 75 -7.08 6.50 -35.88
CA CYS A 75 -6.07 5.54 -35.48
C CYS A 75 -5.70 5.74 -34.01
N ARG A 76 -5.44 4.66 -33.29
CA ARG A 76 -4.84 4.67 -31.94
C ARG A 76 -3.72 3.64 -31.83
N VAL A 77 -2.71 3.91 -31.01
CA VAL A 77 -1.81 2.86 -30.50
C VAL A 77 -2.67 1.78 -29.84
N PHE A 78 -2.29 0.52 -30.00
CA PHE A 78 -2.94 -0.59 -29.31
C PHE A 78 -2.99 -0.34 -27.79
N ASP A 79 -3.94 -0.98 -27.14
CA ASP A 79 -4.12 -1.00 -25.70
C ASP A 79 -4.55 -2.43 -25.35
N LEU A 80 -4.14 -2.94 -24.19
CA LEU A 80 -4.46 -4.30 -23.76
C LEU A 80 -5.06 -4.23 -22.36
N GLY A 81 -6.19 -4.86 -22.15
CA GLY A 81 -6.74 -5.07 -20.82
C GLY A 81 -5.87 -6.02 -19.97
N PRO A 82 -6.05 -6.03 -18.64
CA PRO A 82 -5.36 -6.95 -17.73
C PRO A 82 -5.41 -8.43 -18.18
N ALA A 83 -6.60 -8.90 -18.59
CA ALA A 83 -6.79 -10.25 -19.11
C ALA A 83 -5.98 -10.50 -20.41
N GLU A 84 -5.96 -9.57 -21.35
CA GLU A 84 -5.23 -9.72 -22.61
C GLU A 84 -3.70 -9.71 -22.42
N ILE A 85 -3.20 -9.05 -21.36
CA ILE A 85 -1.79 -9.14 -20.95
C ILE A 85 -1.49 -10.50 -20.31
N SER A 86 -2.39 -11.03 -19.48
CA SER A 86 -2.27 -12.37 -18.92
C SER A 86 -2.22 -13.44 -20.03
N ASP A 87 -3.15 -13.39 -20.98
CA ASP A 87 -3.20 -14.28 -22.15
C ASP A 87 -1.92 -14.19 -23.01
N LEU A 88 -1.41 -12.97 -23.24
CA LEU A 88 -0.15 -12.75 -23.94
C LEU A 88 1.06 -13.31 -23.16
N GLY A 89 1.02 -13.23 -21.84
CA GLY A 89 2.03 -13.82 -20.94
C GLY A 89 2.03 -15.34 -20.97
N GLU A 90 0.85 -15.97 -20.94
CA GLU A 90 0.73 -17.42 -21.08
C GLU A 90 1.26 -17.89 -22.45
N LEU A 91 0.85 -17.23 -23.53
CA LEU A 91 1.34 -17.52 -24.88
C LEU A 91 2.87 -17.36 -24.97
N ARG A 92 3.42 -16.27 -24.43
CA ARG A 92 4.87 -16.03 -24.36
C ARG A 92 5.57 -17.15 -23.61
N ARG A 93 5.07 -17.55 -22.43
CA ARG A 93 5.61 -18.64 -21.61
C ARG A 93 5.68 -19.95 -22.38
N LEU A 94 4.61 -20.31 -23.08
CA LEU A 94 4.54 -21.54 -23.90
C LEU A 94 5.56 -21.51 -25.06
N LEU A 95 5.61 -20.40 -25.82
CA LEU A 95 6.48 -20.27 -26.99
C LEU A 95 7.97 -20.21 -26.61
N GLU A 96 8.33 -19.43 -25.59
CA GLU A 96 9.72 -19.27 -25.17
C GLU A 96 10.30 -20.53 -24.50
N CYS A 97 9.51 -21.25 -23.70
CA CYS A 97 9.94 -22.53 -23.11
C CYS A 97 10.22 -23.58 -24.19
N GLU A 98 9.34 -23.72 -25.19
CA GLU A 98 9.55 -24.64 -26.32
C GLU A 98 10.74 -24.20 -27.20
N ALA A 99 10.92 -22.89 -27.40
CA ALA A 99 12.07 -22.35 -28.12
C ALA A 99 13.40 -22.67 -27.40
N MET A 100 13.49 -22.42 -26.08
CA MET A 100 14.68 -22.75 -25.29
C MET A 100 14.94 -24.26 -25.29
N THR A 101 13.91 -25.09 -25.07
CA THR A 101 14.02 -26.56 -25.10
C THR A 101 14.62 -27.05 -26.42
N ARG A 102 14.14 -26.51 -27.55
CA ARG A 102 14.69 -26.84 -28.89
C ARG A 102 16.10 -26.32 -29.08
N ALA A 103 16.38 -25.08 -28.67
CA ALA A 103 17.68 -24.46 -28.83
C ALA A 103 18.76 -25.20 -28.01
N ALA A 104 18.48 -25.54 -26.75
CA ALA A 104 19.37 -26.31 -25.90
C ALA A 104 19.60 -27.73 -26.47
N ARG A 105 18.58 -28.37 -27.03
CA ARG A 105 18.71 -29.71 -27.64
C ARG A 105 19.47 -29.72 -28.97
N ARG A 106 19.33 -28.69 -29.80
CA ARG A 106 19.86 -28.66 -31.19
C ARG A 106 21.15 -27.86 -31.32
N ASN A 107 21.27 -26.76 -30.59
CA ASN A 107 22.35 -25.79 -30.69
C ASN A 107 22.86 -25.38 -29.27
N PRO A 108 23.21 -26.32 -28.37
CA PRO A 108 23.57 -26.01 -26.98
C PRO A 108 24.76 -25.04 -26.87
N VAL A 109 25.83 -25.29 -27.64
CA VAL A 109 27.05 -24.47 -27.59
C VAL A 109 26.81 -23.06 -28.16
N PRO A 110 26.16 -22.88 -29.34
CA PRO A 110 25.73 -21.56 -29.80
C PRO A 110 24.78 -20.84 -28.83
N LEU A 111 23.85 -21.56 -28.19
CA LEU A 111 22.89 -20.97 -27.24
C LEU A 111 23.61 -20.42 -26.01
N LEU A 112 24.42 -21.24 -25.34
CA LEU A 112 25.15 -20.81 -24.15
C LEU A 112 26.10 -19.64 -24.46
N GLY A 113 26.81 -19.70 -25.60
CA GLY A 113 27.67 -18.61 -26.04
C GLY A 113 26.91 -17.30 -26.29
N ARG A 114 25.72 -17.35 -26.88
CA ARG A 114 24.88 -16.17 -27.14
C ARG A 114 24.27 -15.60 -25.85
N VAL A 115 23.72 -16.46 -25.00
CA VAL A 115 23.11 -16.09 -23.71
C VAL A 115 24.16 -15.47 -22.79
N ARG A 116 25.35 -16.06 -22.67
CA ARG A 116 26.45 -15.51 -21.85
C ARG A 116 26.83 -14.10 -22.29
N ALA A 117 27.13 -13.91 -23.58
CA ALA A 117 27.51 -12.60 -24.10
C ALA A 117 26.46 -11.52 -23.81
N ILE A 118 25.17 -11.85 -23.97
CA ILE A 118 24.08 -10.91 -23.68
C ILE A 118 24.00 -10.58 -22.19
N VAL A 119 24.04 -11.57 -21.29
CA VAL A 119 23.97 -11.35 -19.83
C VAL A 119 25.16 -10.51 -19.35
N ASP A 120 26.36 -10.79 -19.83
CA ASP A 120 27.56 -10.03 -19.44
C ASP A 120 27.46 -8.56 -19.91
N GLU A 121 26.91 -8.31 -21.10
CA GLU A 121 26.58 -6.94 -21.56
C GLU A 121 25.44 -6.29 -20.75
N MET A 122 24.43 -7.05 -20.29
CA MET A 122 23.33 -6.54 -19.45
C MET A 122 23.83 -6.09 -18.08
N GLN A 123 24.79 -6.81 -17.49
CA GLN A 123 25.48 -6.40 -16.26
C GLN A 123 26.21 -5.07 -16.46
N GLY A 124 26.93 -4.91 -17.58
CA GLY A 124 27.61 -3.67 -17.93
C GLY A 124 26.65 -2.49 -18.11
N ALA A 125 25.55 -2.68 -18.85
CA ALA A 125 24.53 -1.66 -19.08
C ALA A 125 23.89 -1.16 -17.77
N LEU A 126 23.57 -2.07 -16.83
CA LEU A 126 23.00 -1.68 -15.54
C LEU A 126 24.01 -0.98 -14.61
N GLN A 127 25.30 -1.32 -14.67
CA GLN A 127 26.33 -0.62 -13.88
C GLN A 127 26.48 0.85 -14.27
N VAL A 128 26.28 1.19 -15.54
CA VAL A 128 26.36 2.58 -16.04
C VAL A 128 24.98 3.26 -16.19
N LEU A 129 23.91 2.61 -15.72
CA LEU A 129 22.52 3.06 -15.81
C LEU A 129 22.00 3.32 -17.24
N ASP A 130 22.56 2.62 -18.24
CA ASP A 130 22.09 2.69 -19.64
C ASP A 130 20.83 1.83 -19.82
N THR A 131 19.68 2.42 -19.47
CA THR A 131 18.38 1.74 -19.54
C THR A 131 17.95 1.38 -20.97
N ASP A 132 18.40 2.11 -21.99
CA ASP A 132 18.02 1.85 -23.37
C ASP A 132 18.86 0.71 -23.97
N ARG A 133 20.15 0.63 -23.64
CA ARG A 133 20.96 -0.55 -23.97
C ARG A 133 20.45 -1.79 -23.24
N TYR A 134 20.06 -1.67 -21.97
CA TYR A 134 19.49 -2.77 -21.20
C TYR A 134 18.20 -3.32 -21.83
N LYS A 135 17.25 -2.46 -22.22
CA LYS A 135 16.00 -2.86 -22.93
C LYS A 135 16.28 -3.64 -24.22
N GLN A 136 17.28 -3.22 -25.00
CA GLN A 136 17.65 -3.93 -26.23
C GLN A 136 18.23 -5.32 -25.93
N LEU A 137 19.14 -5.42 -24.96
CA LEU A 137 19.75 -6.68 -24.56
C LEU A 137 18.72 -7.66 -23.93
N ASP A 138 17.78 -7.13 -23.15
CA ASP A 138 16.63 -7.85 -22.60
C ASP A 138 15.74 -8.43 -23.73
N HIS A 139 15.50 -7.69 -24.82
CA HIS A 139 14.87 -8.25 -26.02
C HIS A 139 15.74 -9.34 -26.67
N ASP A 140 17.03 -9.06 -26.90
CA ASP A 140 17.97 -9.96 -27.58
C ASP A 140 18.13 -11.31 -26.85
N PHE A 141 18.10 -11.31 -25.50
CA PHE A 141 18.17 -12.50 -24.65
C PHE A 141 17.04 -13.49 -24.98
N HIS A 142 15.80 -12.98 -25.01
CA HIS A 142 14.62 -13.81 -25.27
C HIS A 142 14.52 -14.23 -26.74
N SER A 143 14.90 -13.36 -27.67
CA SER A 143 14.95 -13.67 -29.11
C SER A 143 15.97 -14.76 -29.46
N ALA A 144 17.08 -14.89 -28.71
CA ALA A 144 18.11 -15.92 -28.92
C ALA A 144 17.56 -17.36 -28.87
N PHE A 145 16.54 -17.62 -28.05
CA PHE A 145 15.89 -18.93 -27.97
C PHE A 145 15.22 -19.32 -29.30
N PHE A 146 14.56 -18.37 -29.95
CA PHE A 146 13.87 -18.57 -31.22
C PHE A 146 14.86 -18.74 -32.37
N ASP A 147 15.86 -17.87 -32.45
CA ASP A 147 16.92 -17.91 -33.46
C ASP A 147 17.66 -19.24 -33.50
N LEU A 148 17.84 -19.89 -32.35
CA LEU A 148 18.57 -21.14 -32.22
C LEU A 148 17.67 -22.38 -32.08
N SER A 149 16.35 -22.21 -32.07
CA SER A 149 15.38 -23.33 -32.02
C SER A 149 15.40 -24.23 -33.27
N GLY A 150 15.87 -23.71 -34.42
CA GLY A 150 15.78 -24.37 -35.72
C GLY A 150 14.35 -24.62 -36.17
N ASN A 151 13.42 -23.72 -35.82
CA ASN A 151 12.01 -23.76 -36.23
C ASN A 151 11.58 -22.37 -36.73
N GLU A 152 11.71 -22.14 -38.04
CA GLU A 152 11.37 -20.85 -38.66
C GLU A 152 9.93 -20.42 -38.38
N PHE A 153 8.96 -21.36 -38.35
CA PHE A 153 7.58 -21.02 -37.99
C PHE A 153 7.45 -20.50 -36.55
N LEU A 154 8.20 -21.05 -35.60
CA LEU A 154 8.17 -20.60 -34.20
C LEU A 154 8.79 -19.19 -34.08
N LYS A 155 9.88 -18.96 -34.81
CA LYS A 155 10.58 -17.67 -34.91
C LYS A 155 9.74 -16.57 -35.57
N ASP A 156 9.10 -16.87 -36.70
CA ASP A 156 8.27 -15.89 -37.42
C ASP A 156 6.96 -15.57 -36.68
N ASN A 157 6.33 -16.54 -36.00
CA ASN A 157 5.18 -16.25 -35.13
C ASN A 157 5.59 -15.39 -33.92
N PHE A 158 6.75 -15.64 -33.32
CA PHE A 158 7.24 -14.80 -32.21
C PHE A 158 7.55 -13.37 -32.67
N ARG A 159 8.13 -13.16 -33.85
CA ARG A 159 8.39 -11.80 -34.40
C ARG A 159 7.14 -10.92 -34.46
N THR A 160 5.99 -11.48 -34.84
CA THR A 160 4.71 -10.74 -34.86
C THR A 160 4.27 -10.31 -33.45
N LEU A 161 4.54 -11.14 -32.44
CA LEU A 161 4.21 -10.86 -31.03
C LEU A 161 5.26 -9.97 -30.33
N SER A 162 6.52 -10.03 -30.79
CA SER A 162 7.66 -9.47 -30.08
C SER A 162 7.58 -7.96 -29.92
N PHE A 163 7.00 -7.24 -30.89
CA PHE A 163 6.83 -5.79 -30.79
C PHE A 163 5.80 -5.38 -29.72
N ARG A 164 4.75 -6.16 -29.50
CA ARG A 164 3.80 -5.92 -28.39
C ARG A 164 4.46 -6.20 -27.05
N ILE A 165 5.16 -7.33 -26.95
CA ILE A 165 5.91 -7.74 -25.74
C ILE A 165 7.01 -6.71 -25.40
N GLN A 166 7.73 -6.19 -26.40
CA GLN A 166 8.77 -5.18 -26.21
C GLN A 166 8.17 -3.82 -25.84
N ALA A 167 7.08 -3.39 -26.49
CA ALA A 167 6.36 -2.17 -26.12
C ALA A 167 5.83 -2.25 -24.67
N LEU A 168 5.35 -3.41 -24.21
CA LEU A 168 5.04 -3.61 -22.80
C LEU A 168 6.30 -3.48 -21.94
N ARG A 169 7.31 -4.35 -22.14
CA ARG A 169 8.54 -4.44 -21.30
C ARG A 169 9.26 -3.11 -21.13
N ASN A 170 9.43 -2.33 -22.20
CA ASN A 170 10.10 -1.03 -22.16
C ASN A 170 9.47 -0.04 -21.17
N ARG A 171 8.19 -0.23 -20.79
CA ARG A 171 7.47 0.55 -19.78
C ARG A 171 7.66 0.00 -18.35
N LEU A 172 8.04 -1.27 -18.16
CA LEU A 172 8.56 -1.77 -16.87
C LEU A 172 10.00 -1.34 -16.64
N SER A 173 10.84 -1.32 -17.69
CA SER A 173 12.28 -1.07 -17.59
C SER A 173 12.71 0.31 -17.09
N GLN A 174 11.76 1.19 -16.71
CA GLN A 174 12.04 2.42 -15.96
C GLN A 174 12.21 2.18 -14.44
N ASP A 175 11.94 0.97 -13.97
CA ASP A 175 12.06 0.56 -12.57
C ASP A 175 13.42 -0.14 -12.33
N PRO A 176 14.35 0.46 -11.56
CA PRO A 176 15.67 -0.13 -11.30
C PRO A 176 15.62 -1.45 -10.52
N GLU A 177 14.60 -1.66 -9.69
CA GLU A 177 14.46 -2.89 -8.88
C GLU A 177 14.00 -4.06 -9.77
N LEU A 178 13.00 -3.83 -10.63
CA LEU A 178 12.56 -4.84 -11.61
C LEU A 178 13.65 -5.19 -12.61
N ASN A 179 14.45 -4.22 -13.06
CA ASN A 179 15.62 -4.48 -13.90
C ASN A 179 16.66 -5.34 -13.17
N ARG A 180 16.95 -5.07 -11.89
CA ARG A 180 17.91 -5.88 -11.11
C ARG A 180 17.40 -7.30 -10.86
N LYS A 181 16.11 -7.47 -10.59
CA LYS A 181 15.47 -8.79 -10.46
C LYS A 181 15.54 -9.56 -11.78
N SER A 182 15.14 -8.95 -12.88
CA SER A 182 15.20 -9.56 -14.22
C SER A 182 16.62 -10.00 -14.58
N LEU A 183 17.63 -9.17 -14.30
CA LEU A 183 19.04 -9.53 -14.49
C LEU A 183 19.45 -10.73 -13.64
N ALA A 184 18.99 -10.82 -12.38
CA ALA A 184 19.27 -11.97 -11.52
C ALA A 184 18.65 -13.27 -12.07
N ASP A 185 17.42 -13.19 -12.58
CA ASP A 185 16.73 -14.32 -13.23
C ASP A 185 17.46 -14.73 -14.53
N HIS A 186 17.93 -13.77 -15.34
CA HIS A 186 18.73 -14.04 -16.55
C HIS A 186 20.10 -14.67 -16.24
N ILE A 187 20.76 -14.23 -15.16
CA ILE A 187 21.99 -14.84 -14.65
C ILE A 187 21.73 -16.29 -14.24
N ALA A 188 20.66 -16.55 -13.48
CA ALA A 188 20.31 -17.90 -13.05
C ALA A 188 19.96 -18.83 -14.23
N ILE A 189 19.29 -18.33 -15.27
CA ILE A 189 19.05 -19.07 -16.53
C ILE A 189 20.36 -19.40 -17.24
N ARG A 190 21.29 -18.43 -17.36
CA ARG A 190 22.63 -18.66 -17.95
C ARG A 190 23.38 -19.74 -17.19
N ASP A 191 23.40 -19.66 -15.87
CA ASP A 191 24.17 -20.56 -15.01
C ASP A 191 23.59 -21.99 -15.03
N ALA A 192 22.26 -22.13 -15.10
CA ALA A 192 21.59 -23.41 -15.32
C ALA A 192 21.92 -24.02 -16.71
N LEU A 193 21.93 -23.21 -17.77
CA LEU A 193 22.35 -23.65 -19.11
C LEU A 193 23.84 -24.04 -19.16
N GLU A 194 24.71 -23.39 -18.39
CA GLU A 194 26.13 -23.76 -18.23
C GLU A 194 26.31 -25.07 -17.47
N ALA A 195 25.49 -25.32 -16.44
CA ALA A 195 25.41 -26.61 -15.75
C ALA A 195 24.75 -27.72 -16.62
N ASN A 196 24.28 -27.38 -17.82
CA ASN A 196 23.50 -28.26 -18.71
C ASN A 196 22.19 -28.76 -18.06
N ASP A 197 21.62 -27.99 -17.14
CA ASP A 197 20.33 -28.23 -16.49
C ASP A 197 19.24 -27.37 -17.14
N VAL A 198 18.71 -27.89 -18.26
CA VAL A 198 17.67 -27.22 -19.04
C VAL A 198 16.34 -27.16 -18.27
N GLU A 199 16.05 -28.12 -17.38
CA GLU A 199 14.81 -28.13 -16.62
C GLU A 199 14.79 -27.00 -15.57
N VAL A 200 15.90 -26.77 -14.87
CA VAL A 200 16.04 -25.62 -13.97
C VAL A 200 15.97 -24.30 -14.75
N ALA A 201 16.65 -24.19 -15.90
CA ALA A 201 16.56 -23.01 -16.76
C ALA A 201 15.12 -22.71 -17.21
N LEU A 202 14.33 -23.75 -17.51
CA LEU A 202 12.91 -23.63 -17.87
C LEU A 202 12.01 -23.26 -16.68
N VAL A 203 12.31 -23.72 -15.46
CA VAL A 203 11.59 -23.27 -14.25
C VAL A 203 11.80 -21.78 -14.02
N ILE A 204 13.04 -21.30 -14.10
CA ILE A 204 13.37 -19.89 -13.90
C ILE A 204 12.77 -19.03 -15.01
N LEU A 205 12.84 -19.46 -16.28
CA LEU A 205 12.21 -18.73 -17.39
C LEU A 205 10.69 -18.61 -17.20
N ARG A 206 9.99 -19.66 -16.75
CA ARG A 206 8.55 -19.59 -16.45
C ARG A 206 8.27 -18.52 -15.39
N GLN A 207 8.98 -18.57 -14.27
CA GLN A 207 8.80 -17.63 -13.15
C GLN A 207 9.14 -16.17 -13.54
N HIS A 208 10.15 -15.96 -14.38
CA HIS A 208 10.52 -14.65 -14.92
C HIS A 208 9.44 -14.09 -15.87
N ILE A 209 8.92 -14.92 -16.78
CA ILE A 209 7.82 -14.51 -17.68
C ILE A 209 6.55 -14.22 -16.87
N GLU A 210 6.16 -15.11 -15.96
CA GLU A 210 4.99 -14.95 -15.10
C GLU A 210 5.11 -13.69 -14.21
N GLY A 211 6.28 -13.47 -13.58
CA GLY A 211 6.54 -12.30 -12.75
C GLY A 211 6.58 -10.97 -13.54
N THR A 212 7.14 -10.96 -14.75
CA THR A 212 7.12 -9.76 -15.62
C THR A 212 5.73 -9.50 -16.18
N THR A 213 4.96 -10.53 -16.54
CA THR A 213 3.55 -10.40 -16.93
C THR A 213 2.68 -9.87 -15.79
N GLN A 214 2.80 -10.41 -14.57
CA GLN A 214 2.04 -9.92 -13.42
C GLN A 214 2.36 -8.45 -13.14
N SER A 215 3.63 -8.07 -13.19
CA SER A 215 4.08 -6.67 -13.03
C SER A 215 3.45 -5.72 -14.08
N HIS A 216 3.10 -6.21 -15.28
CA HIS A 216 2.34 -5.44 -16.27
C HIS A 216 0.85 -5.33 -15.93
N VAL A 217 0.22 -6.44 -15.52
CA VAL A 217 -1.18 -6.53 -15.10
C VAL A 217 -1.45 -5.58 -13.95
N ASP A 218 -0.66 -5.69 -12.87
CA ASP A 218 -0.77 -4.87 -11.66
C ASP A 218 -0.74 -3.37 -11.99
N ARG A 219 0.20 -2.93 -12.85
CA ARG A 219 0.34 -1.52 -13.24
C ARG A 219 -0.83 -0.98 -14.06
N LEU A 220 -1.51 -1.81 -14.86
CA LEU A 220 -2.68 -1.36 -15.61
C LEU A 220 -3.93 -1.28 -14.72
N GLU A 221 -4.15 -2.27 -13.86
CA GLU A 221 -5.27 -2.28 -12.91
C GLU A 221 -5.18 -1.08 -11.96
N ASN A 222 -3.97 -0.75 -11.50
CA ASN A 222 -3.66 0.43 -10.70
C ASN A 222 -3.90 1.77 -11.42
N SER A 223 -3.98 1.80 -12.76
CA SER A 223 -4.09 3.04 -13.55
C SER A 223 -5.52 3.48 -13.86
N GLN A 224 -6.52 2.60 -13.74
CA GLN A 224 -7.90 2.86 -14.19
C GLN A 224 -8.91 3.10 -13.06
N GLY A 225 -8.53 2.99 -11.78
CA GLY A 225 -9.46 3.16 -10.66
C GLY A 225 -8.84 3.75 -9.39
N ALA A 226 -9.52 4.73 -8.79
CA ALA A 226 -9.33 5.03 -7.37
C ALA A 226 -9.70 3.81 -6.52
N PRO A 227 -9.01 3.54 -5.40
CA PRO A 227 -8.77 2.17 -4.96
C PRO A 227 -10.00 1.49 -4.34
N THR A 228 -10.45 0.42 -4.99
CA THR A 228 -11.02 -0.75 -4.30
C THR A 228 -9.96 -1.84 -4.27
N VAL A 229 -9.61 -2.30 -3.08
CA VAL A 229 -8.44 -3.17 -2.83
C VAL A 229 -8.79 -4.63 -3.10
N SER A 230 -8.21 -5.22 -4.14
CA SER A 230 -8.22 -6.69 -4.33
C SER A 230 -7.07 -7.19 -5.23
N ASN A 231 -5.82 -6.87 -4.87
CA ASN A 231 -4.72 -7.82 -5.07
C ASN A 231 -4.14 -8.09 -3.69
N GLU A 232 -4.46 -9.27 -3.15
CA GLU A 232 -3.99 -9.68 -1.83
C GLU A 232 -2.55 -10.20 -1.95
N GLU A 233 -1.62 -9.58 -1.20
CA GLU A 233 -0.50 -10.36 -0.64
C GLU A 233 -1.09 -11.64 -0.04
N PRO A 234 -0.42 -12.81 -0.09
CA PRO A 234 -0.97 -14.07 0.43
C PRO A 234 -1.39 -13.93 1.91
N ALA A 235 -2.65 -13.57 2.14
CA ALA A 235 -3.12 -13.07 3.40
C ALA A 235 -3.76 -14.20 4.18
N VAL A 236 -3.23 -14.48 5.36
CA VAL A 236 -3.73 -15.58 6.16
C VAL A 236 -4.93 -15.10 6.96
N ARG A 237 -6.07 -15.77 6.79
CA ARG A 237 -7.26 -15.54 7.61
C ARG A 237 -7.08 -16.18 8.99
N VAL A 238 -7.37 -15.40 10.03
CA VAL A 238 -7.25 -15.81 11.42
C VAL A 238 -8.55 -15.49 12.15
N ASP A 239 -9.09 -16.45 12.88
CA ASP A 239 -10.29 -16.23 13.70
C ASP A 239 -9.97 -15.24 14.85
N LEU A 240 -10.90 -14.32 15.12
CA LEU A 240 -10.73 -13.30 16.17
C LEU A 240 -10.46 -13.92 17.56
N ARG A 241 -11.06 -15.08 17.86
CA ARG A 241 -10.84 -15.81 19.11
C ARG A 241 -9.45 -16.45 19.16
N ASP A 242 -9.01 -17.09 18.08
CA ASP A 242 -7.68 -17.69 18.02
C ASP A 242 -6.59 -16.61 18.13
N MET A 243 -6.78 -15.46 17.47
CA MET A 243 -5.89 -14.30 17.60
C MET A 243 -5.88 -13.72 19.02
N ALA A 244 -7.04 -13.64 19.68
CA ALA A 244 -7.14 -13.20 21.08
C ALA A 244 -6.42 -14.16 22.03
N VAL A 245 -6.63 -15.48 21.88
CA VAL A 245 -5.96 -16.52 22.69
C VAL A 245 -4.44 -16.43 22.51
N TYR A 246 -3.97 -16.34 21.27
CA TYR A 246 -2.56 -16.21 20.95
C TYR A 246 -1.96 -14.93 21.56
N SER A 247 -2.60 -13.78 21.36
CA SER A 247 -2.15 -12.49 21.90
C SER A 247 -2.00 -12.52 23.42
N LYS A 248 -2.98 -13.10 24.13
CA LYS A 248 -2.92 -13.24 25.59
C LYS A 248 -1.82 -14.19 26.05
N ALA A 249 -1.52 -15.24 25.29
CA ALA A 249 -0.40 -16.13 25.58
C ALA A 249 0.95 -15.43 25.38
N ALA A 250 1.15 -14.74 24.26
CA ALA A 250 2.39 -14.03 23.94
C ALA A 250 2.69 -12.90 24.94
N LEU A 251 1.70 -12.07 25.28
CA LEU A 251 1.86 -10.98 26.25
C LEU A 251 2.22 -11.48 27.66
N ARG A 252 1.60 -12.59 28.11
CA ARG A 252 1.98 -13.24 29.38
C ARG A 252 3.39 -13.82 29.34
N CYS A 253 3.81 -14.35 28.19
CA CYS A 253 5.14 -14.93 28.01
C CYS A 253 6.26 -13.89 28.16
N VAL A 254 6.03 -12.65 27.71
CA VAL A 254 6.95 -11.52 27.93
C VAL A 254 6.79 -10.85 29.31
N GLY A 255 6.03 -11.48 30.22
CA GLY A 255 5.91 -11.05 31.61
C GLY A 255 4.88 -9.96 31.89
N ALA A 256 3.99 -9.61 30.94
CA ALA A 256 2.91 -8.66 31.23
C ALA A 256 1.90 -9.24 32.23
N ASP A 257 1.36 -8.39 33.11
CA ASP A 257 0.35 -8.78 34.09
C ASP A 257 -1.03 -9.03 33.46
N ALA A 258 -1.94 -9.62 34.23
CA ALA A 258 -3.26 -10.02 33.74
C ALA A 258 -4.10 -8.84 33.22
N ALA A 259 -4.00 -7.66 33.83
CA ALA A 259 -4.75 -6.48 33.44
C ALA A 259 -4.20 -5.87 32.14
N THR A 260 -2.87 -5.77 32.03
CA THR A 260 -2.18 -5.29 30.82
C THR A 260 -2.46 -6.22 29.65
N VAL A 261 -2.37 -7.53 29.86
CA VAL A 261 -2.74 -8.55 28.87
C VAL A 261 -4.16 -8.36 28.35
N GLU A 262 -5.13 -8.11 29.24
CA GLU A 262 -6.53 -7.94 28.83
C GLU A 262 -6.74 -6.65 28.04
N SER A 263 -6.29 -5.50 28.57
CA SER A 263 -6.45 -4.19 27.90
C SER A 263 -5.77 -4.15 26.53
N VAL A 264 -4.54 -4.68 26.41
CA VAL A 264 -3.82 -4.71 25.12
C VAL A 264 -4.54 -5.59 24.12
N THR A 265 -4.91 -6.82 24.49
CA THR A 265 -5.66 -7.70 23.55
C THR A 265 -7.02 -7.10 23.18
N GLN A 266 -7.74 -6.45 24.10
CA GLN A 266 -9.02 -5.81 23.83
C GLN A 266 -8.90 -4.67 22.81
N VAL A 267 -7.89 -3.80 22.93
CA VAL A 267 -7.67 -2.68 22.00
C VAL A 267 -7.21 -3.17 20.63
N LEU A 268 -6.33 -4.18 20.59
CA LEU A 268 -5.93 -4.82 19.33
C LEU A 268 -7.11 -5.53 18.64
N LEU A 269 -7.97 -6.22 19.40
CA LEU A 269 -9.22 -6.80 18.90
C LEU A 269 -10.15 -5.74 18.33
N HIS A 270 -10.35 -4.62 19.03
CA HIS A 270 -11.18 -3.52 18.55
C HIS A 270 -10.70 -3.04 17.19
N ALA A 271 -9.43 -2.65 17.07
CA ALA A 271 -8.87 -2.13 15.83
C ALA A 271 -8.92 -3.15 14.67
N SER A 272 -8.50 -4.40 14.90
CA SER A 272 -8.56 -5.46 13.87
C SER A 272 -9.99 -5.91 13.54
N THR A 273 -10.97 -5.76 14.44
CA THR A 273 -12.38 -6.04 14.13
C THR A 273 -12.98 -4.94 13.27
N LEU A 274 -12.64 -3.66 13.53
CA LEU A 274 -13.19 -2.51 12.81
C LEU A 274 -12.49 -2.19 11.47
N GLY A 275 -11.48 -2.98 11.06
CA GLY A 275 -10.70 -2.72 9.84
C GLY A 275 -9.58 -1.69 9.98
N VAL A 276 -9.26 -1.27 11.21
CA VAL A 276 -8.18 -0.32 11.50
C VAL A 276 -6.87 -1.11 11.69
N ASP A 277 -6.49 -1.89 10.69
CA ASP A 277 -5.41 -2.89 10.80
C ASP A 277 -4.03 -2.30 11.10
N SER A 278 -3.83 -1.01 10.80
CA SER A 278 -2.63 -0.24 11.19
C SER A 278 -2.43 -0.16 12.72
N HIS A 279 -3.50 -0.29 13.50
CA HIS A 279 -3.50 -0.27 14.97
C HIS A 279 -4.00 -1.58 15.59
N GLY A 280 -4.28 -2.59 14.75
CA GLY A 280 -4.66 -3.94 15.14
C GLY A 280 -3.46 -4.85 15.36
N PHE A 281 -3.66 -6.17 15.26
CA PHE A 281 -2.66 -7.18 15.64
C PHE A 281 -1.32 -7.12 14.88
N ARG A 282 -1.22 -6.35 13.79
CA ARG A 282 0.05 -5.98 13.13
C ARG A 282 1.03 -5.26 14.06
N LEU A 283 0.54 -4.62 15.13
CA LEU A 283 1.35 -4.01 16.19
C LEU A 283 1.81 -4.99 17.28
N LEU A 284 1.26 -6.21 17.35
CA LEU A 284 1.61 -7.17 18.41
C LEU A 284 3.12 -7.50 18.45
N PRO A 285 3.83 -7.77 17.33
CA PRO A 285 5.28 -7.98 17.35
C PRO A 285 6.05 -6.81 17.95
N HIS A 286 5.62 -5.57 17.66
CA HIS A 286 6.23 -4.35 18.18
C HIS A 286 6.04 -4.22 19.69
N TYR A 287 4.83 -4.47 20.21
CA TYR A 287 4.56 -4.42 21.64
C TYR A 287 5.29 -5.52 22.41
N LEU A 288 5.40 -6.73 21.86
CA LEU A 288 6.18 -7.82 22.47
C LEU A 288 7.66 -7.42 22.59
N SER A 289 8.26 -6.86 21.53
CA SER A 289 9.63 -6.35 21.56
C SER A 289 9.83 -5.22 22.58
N ALA A 290 8.91 -4.24 22.63
CA ALA A 290 9.01 -3.11 23.55
C ALA A 290 8.76 -3.50 25.03
N LEU A 291 7.99 -4.55 25.29
CA LEU A 291 7.86 -5.17 26.62
C LEU A 291 9.14 -5.93 27.01
N GLN A 292 9.70 -6.73 26.09
CA GLN A 292 10.93 -7.49 26.34
C GLN A 292 12.16 -6.60 26.55
N GLY A 293 12.27 -5.48 25.80
CA GLY A 293 13.35 -4.52 25.94
C GLY A 293 13.23 -3.59 27.16
N GLY A 294 12.06 -3.53 27.81
CA GLY A 294 11.81 -2.73 29.02
C GLY A 294 11.27 -1.32 28.78
N ARG A 295 11.14 -0.86 27.52
CA ARG A 295 10.54 0.44 27.17
C ARG A 295 9.07 0.57 27.56
N ILE A 296 8.36 -0.56 27.63
CA ILE A 296 7.00 -0.64 28.17
C ILE A 296 7.05 -1.47 29.45
N ASN A 297 6.57 -0.92 30.56
CA ASN A 297 6.37 -1.66 31.78
C ASN A 297 5.17 -2.62 31.61
N GLY A 298 5.43 -3.93 31.67
CA GLY A 298 4.40 -4.96 31.59
C GLY A 298 3.57 -5.12 32.87
N LYS A 299 3.97 -4.51 33.98
CA LYS A 299 3.31 -4.61 35.30
C LYS A 299 3.22 -3.23 35.99
N PRO A 300 2.57 -2.23 35.36
CA PRO A 300 2.60 -0.85 35.83
C PRO A 300 1.79 -0.65 37.12
N ASP A 301 2.39 0.07 38.07
CA ASP A 301 1.68 0.55 39.26
C ASP A 301 0.96 1.87 38.94
N LEU A 302 -0.24 1.76 38.36
CA LEU A 302 -1.06 2.91 37.96
C LEU A 302 -1.49 3.74 39.18
N ARG A 303 -1.20 5.05 39.18
CA ARG A 303 -1.49 5.93 40.32
C ARG A 303 -2.26 7.18 39.91
N VAL A 304 -3.40 7.42 40.54
CA VAL A 304 -4.10 8.72 40.44
C VAL A 304 -3.36 9.72 41.33
N ILE A 305 -2.60 10.63 40.71
CA ILE A 305 -1.73 11.58 41.43
C ILE A 305 -2.45 12.88 41.81
N SER A 306 -3.57 13.18 41.14
CA SER A 306 -4.48 14.26 41.53
C SER A 306 -5.91 13.91 41.08
N ARG A 307 -6.90 14.31 41.88
CA ARG A 307 -8.33 14.15 41.58
C ARG A 307 -9.11 15.30 42.21
N ASN A 308 -10.03 15.89 41.45
CA ASN A 308 -11.11 16.74 41.93
C ASN A 308 -12.45 16.21 41.37
N ALA A 309 -13.52 17.01 41.44
CA ALA A 309 -14.84 16.62 40.94
C ALA A 309 -14.86 16.26 39.44
N GLY A 310 -14.31 17.13 38.58
CA GLY A 310 -14.38 17.00 37.11
C GLY A 310 -13.08 16.62 36.42
N ALA A 311 -11.96 16.52 37.14
CA ALA A 311 -10.66 16.22 36.55
C ALA A 311 -9.77 15.34 37.45
N ALA A 312 -9.00 14.46 36.82
CA ALA A 312 -7.93 13.69 37.47
C ALA A 312 -6.68 13.57 36.57
N VAL A 313 -5.54 13.23 37.17
CA VAL A 313 -4.32 12.86 36.45
C VAL A 313 -3.89 11.46 36.89
N LEU A 314 -3.67 10.58 35.92
CA LEU A 314 -3.20 9.20 36.08
C LEU A 314 -1.74 9.09 35.62
N ASP A 315 -0.87 8.65 36.51
CA ASP A 315 0.49 8.23 36.18
C ASP A 315 0.45 6.76 35.72
N ALA A 316 0.93 6.51 34.50
CA ALA A 316 0.89 5.19 33.88
C ALA A 316 2.11 4.31 34.19
N ASP A 317 3.10 4.80 34.93
CA ASP A 317 4.30 4.04 35.33
C ASP A 317 5.05 3.39 34.14
N ASN A 318 5.13 4.12 33.02
CA ASN A 318 5.68 3.65 31.74
C ASN A 318 4.98 2.41 31.17
N GLY A 319 3.76 2.13 31.66
CA GLY A 319 2.92 1.03 31.24
C GLY A 319 2.43 1.14 29.81
N HIS A 320 1.91 0.02 29.30
CA HIS A 320 1.33 0.01 27.96
C HIS A 320 0.13 0.97 27.90
N GLY A 321 0.07 1.84 26.88
CA GLY A 321 -0.97 2.87 26.72
C GLY A 321 -2.39 2.33 26.92
N ALA A 322 -2.74 1.23 26.24
CA ALA A 322 -4.00 0.52 26.46
C ALA A 322 -4.36 0.21 27.93
N ARG A 323 -3.39 -0.21 28.76
CA ARG A 323 -3.63 -0.50 30.18
C ARG A 323 -4.03 0.77 30.94
N ALA A 324 -3.28 1.85 30.75
CA ALA A 324 -3.53 3.13 31.42
C ALA A 324 -4.79 3.83 30.90
N THR A 325 -5.02 3.82 29.58
CA THR A 325 -6.17 4.52 28.98
C THR A 325 -7.49 3.77 29.18
N CYS A 326 -7.49 2.44 29.27
CA CYS A 326 -8.68 1.70 29.73
C CYS A 326 -9.03 2.01 31.20
N GLU A 327 -8.03 2.10 32.10
CA GLU A 327 -8.25 2.47 33.51
C GLU A 327 -8.76 3.91 33.63
N ALA A 328 -8.15 4.84 32.89
CA ALA A 328 -8.56 6.25 32.84
C ALA A 328 -9.99 6.43 32.30
N ALA A 329 -10.40 5.65 31.29
CA ALA A 329 -11.76 5.68 30.76
C ALA A 329 -12.80 5.19 31.77
N ASP A 330 -12.43 4.20 32.59
CA ASP A 330 -13.29 3.69 33.66
C ASP A 330 -13.42 4.69 34.82
N LEU A 331 -12.31 5.32 35.22
CA LEU A 331 -12.29 6.43 36.18
C LEU A 331 -13.07 7.65 35.68
N ALA A 332 -12.96 8.00 34.40
CA ALA A 332 -13.74 9.08 33.80
C ALA A 332 -15.25 8.79 33.88
N VAL A 333 -15.68 7.56 33.62
CA VAL A 333 -17.10 7.17 33.74
C VAL A 333 -17.56 7.17 35.19
N GLU A 334 -16.75 6.70 36.15
CA GLU A 334 -17.05 6.81 37.58
C GLU A 334 -17.32 8.28 37.97
N MET A 335 -16.37 9.16 37.68
CA MET A 335 -16.43 10.58 38.04
C MET A 335 -17.55 11.33 37.30
N ALA A 336 -17.82 10.99 36.04
CA ALA A 336 -18.89 11.62 35.26
C ALA A 336 -20.30 11.24 35.74
N ARG A 337 -20.51 10.06 36.35
CA ARG A 337 -21.82 9.71 36.96
C ARG A 337 -22.17 10.62 38.14
N GLU A 338 -21.15 11.07 38.87
CA GLU A 338 -21.32 11.93 40.03
C GLU A 338 -21.40 13.41 39.65
N ASN A 339 -20.68 13.83 38.60
CA ASN A 339 -20.43 15.25 38.29
C ASN A 339 -20.91 15.69 36.89
N GLY A 340 -21.53 14.80 36.12
CA GLY A 340 -22.01 15.04 34.74
C GLY A 340 -20.93 15.06 33.66
N ILE A 341 -19.73 15.57 33.97
CA ILE A 341 -18.55 15.53 33.09
C ILE A 341 -17.33 15.17 33.93
N ALA A 342 -16.44 14.32 33.40
CA ALA A 342 -15.11 14.15 33.93
C ALA A 342 -14.05 13.94 32.85
N ALA A 343 -12.85 14.47 33.08
CA ALA A 343 -11.66 14.28 32.24
C ALA A 343 -10.51 13.65 33.04
N VAL A 344 -9.81 12.68 32.44
CA VAL A 344 -8.63 12.06 33.04
C VAL A 344 -7.46 12.23 32.08
N ALA A 345 -6.50 13.05 32.48
CA ALA A 345 -5.22 13.16 31.80
C ALA A 345 -4.31 11.99 32.22
N ILE A 346 -3.45 11.54 31.32
CA ILE A 346 -2.60 10.37 31.47
C ILE A 346 -1.17 10.79 31.11
N ARG A 347 -0.21 10.41 31.94
CA ARG A 347 1.22 10.70 31.72
C ARG A 347 2.09 9.48 31.89
N ASN A 348 3.35 9.57 31.47
CA ASN A 348 4.30 8.45 31.48
C ASN A 348 3.72 7.21 30.78
N SER A 349 3.01 7.39 29.66
CA SER A 349 2.34 6.33 28.93
C SER A 349 3.16 5.83 27.73
N SER A 350 2.61 4.88 26.97
CA SER A 350 3.14 4.42 25.68
C SER A 350 2.12 4.61 24.56
N HIS A 351 2.49 4.22 23.33
CA HIS A 351 1.53 4.10 22.23
C HIS A 351 0.32 3.25 22.63
N PHE A 352 -0.88 3.72 22.29
CA PHE A 352 -2.15 3.19 22.80
C PHE A 352 -3.07 2.53 21.75
N GLY A 353 -2.60 2.28 20.53
CA GLY A 353 -3.46 1.69 19.48
C GLY A 353 -4.53 2.67 18.97
N ALA A 354 -5.72 2.16 18.63
CA ALA A 354 -6.82 2.98 18.09
C ALA A 354 -7.53 3.76 19.20
N ALA A 355 -7.63 5.08 19.05
CA ALA A 355 -8.24 5.97 20.05
C ALA A 355 -9.75 5.70 20.23
N GLY A 356 -10.41 5.24 19.17
CA GLY A 356 -11.82 4.83 19.17
C GLY A 356 -12.17 3.74 20.17
N ALA A 357 -11.19 2.93 20.61
CA ALA A 357 -11.42 1.88 21.60
C ALA A 357 -11.89 2.45 22.94
N TYR A 358 -11.28 3.56 23.39
CA TYR A 358 -11.56 4.18 24.68
C TYR A 358 -12.82 5.04 24.64
N ALA A 359 -13.03 5.78 23.55
CA ALA A 359 -14.26 6.50 23.31
C ALA A 359 -15.45 5.53 23.29
N LEU A 360 -15.33 4.38 22.60
CA LEU A 360 -16.36 3.34 22.58
C LEU A 360 -16.55 2.66 23.94
N GLN A 361 -15.48 2.42 24.71
CA GLN A 361 -15.56 1.88 26.08
C GLN A 361 -16.41 2.77 27.00
N ILE A 362 -16.33 4.09 26.85
CA ILE A 362 -17.18 5.05 27.56
C ILE A 362 -18.62 5.01 27.00
N ALA A 363 -18.77 4.94 25.67
CA ALA A 363 -20.08 4.87 25.01
C ALA A 363 -20.92 3.63 25.37
N THR A 364 -20.29 2.47 25.55
CA THR A 364 -20.99 1.25 25.99
C THR A 364 -21.52 1.36 27.43
N LYS A 365 -21.00 2.30 28.23
CA LYS A 365 -21.48 2.60 29.59
C LYS A 365 -22.57 3.68 29.64
N GLY A 366 -23.07 4.12 28.48
CA GLY A 366 -24.20 5.05 28.36
C GLY A 366 -23.83 6.53 28.24
N MET A 367 -22.54 6.86 28.16
CA MET A 367 -22.02 8.23 28.16
C MET A 367 -21.44 8.63 26.80
N MET A 368 -21.32 9.92 26.50
CA MET A 368 -20.47 10.33 25.38
C MET A 368 -18.99 10.27 25.82
N GLY A 369 -18.17 9.56 25.05
CA GLY A 369 -16.73 9.40 25.30
C GLY A 369 -15.88 10.16 24.30
N LEU A 370 -14.78 10.75 24.75
CA LEU A 370 -13.72 11.30 23.91
C LEU A 370 -12.35 10.75 24.34
N ALA A 371 -11.42 10.62 23.38
CA ALA A 371 -10.04 10.21 23.63
C ALA A 371 -9.06 10.97 22.70
N PHE A 372 -7.94 11.36 23.28
CA PHE A 372 -6.88 12.18 22.68
C PHE A 372 -5.51 11.64 23.09
N CYS A 373 -4.51 11.74 22.21
CA CYS A 373 -3.12 11.35 22.48
C CYS A 373 -2.19 12.09 21.50
N ASN A 374 -0.96 12.41 21.92
CA ASN A 374 0.07 12.89 21.02
C ASN A 374 0.97 11.74 20.52
N SER A 375 1.82 12.01 19.54
CA SER A 375 2.80 11.05 19.03
C SER A 375 4.08 11.75 18.56
N ASP A 376 5.13 10.99 18.25
CA ASP A 376 6.34 11.53 17.61
C ASP A 376 6.01 12.30 16.33
N SER A 377 6.75 13.38 16.05
CA SER A 377 6.40 14.33 14.98
C SER A 377 6.40 13.71 13.57
N PHE A 378 5.24 13.76 12.91
CA PHE A 378 5.05 13.35 11.52
C PHE A 378 4.38 14.42 10.65
N VAL A 379 3.68 15.38 11.24
CA VAL A 379 2.77 16.31 10.55
C VAL A 379 3.35 17.71 10.62
N ARG A 380 3.46 18.37 9.46
CA ARG A 380 3.92 19.76 9.40
C ARG A 380 2.82 20.74 9.77
N MET A 381 3.23 21.95 10.16
CA MET A 381 2.30 23.08 10.24
C MET A 381 1.85 23.52 8.84
N HIS A 382 0.73 24.25 8.78
CA HIS A 382 0.28 24.86 7.53
C HIS A 382 1.27 25.93 7.08
N GLY A 383 1.85 25.77 5.88
CA GLY A 383 2.98 26.58 5.40
C GLY A 383 4.34 26.27 6.04
N GLY A 384 4.45 25.24 6.88
CA GLY A 384 5.72 24.79 7.46
C GLY A 384 6.48 23.79 6.57
N ALA A 385 7.76 23.59 6.87
CA ALA A 385 8.67 22.67 6.16
C ALA A 385 9.38 21.69 7.11
N GLU A 386 8.79 21.43 8.28
CA GLU A 386 9.32 20.52 9.30
C GLU A 386 8.19 19.70 9.94
N CYS A 387 8.49 18.48 10.38
CA CYS A 387 7.58 17.68 11.19
C CYS A 387 7.43 18.36 12.57
N PHE A 388 6.20 18.70 12.96
CA PHE A 388 5.93 19.44 14.20
C PHE A 388 5.03 18.65 15.16
N HIS A 389 3.77 18.41 14.78
CA HIS A 389 2.86 17.55 15.54
C HIS A 389 3.01 16.09 15.13
N GLY A 390 2.61 15.17 16.01
CA GLY A 390 2.28 13.80 15.63
C GLY A 390 0.99 13.73 14.82
N THR A 391 0.55 12.52 14.48
CA THR A 391 -0.76 12.30 13.83
C THR A 391 -1.95 12.59 14.74
N ASN A 392 -1.69 12.76 16.05
CA ASN A 392 -2.54 13.39 17.07
C ASN A 392 -4.05 13.09 16.91
N PRO A 393 -4.49 11.83 17.17
CA PRO A 393 -5.87 11.43 16.92
C PRO A 393 -6.91 12.13 17.81
N ILE A 394 -8.08 12.34 17.22
CA ILE A 394 -9.34 12.67 17.90
C ILE A 394 -10.28 11.48 17.73
N ALA A 395 -10.66 10.87 18.85
CA ALA A 395 -11.76 9.92 18.88
C ALA A 395 -12.91 10.43 19.73
N ALA A 396 -14.14 10.15 19.28
CA ALA A 396 -15.36 10.45 20.00
C ALA A 396 -16.42 9.39 19.70
N ALA A 397 -17.19 8.97 20.71
CA ALA A 397 -18.26 8.01 20.53
C ALA A 397 -19.47 8.36 21.39
N ALA A 398 -20.67 8.05 20.89
CA ALA A 398 -21.92 8.38 21.55
C ALA A 398 -22.93 7.23 21.46
N PRO A 399 -23.67 6.91 22.55
CA PRO A 399 -24.66 5.86 22.56
C PRO A 399 -25.87 6.22 21.68
N VAL A 400 -26.44 5.21 21.03
CA VAL A 400 -27.56 5.32 20.08
C VAL A 400 -28.64 4.35 20.53
N ARG A 401 -29.92 4.67 20.29
CA ARG A 401 -31.01 3.72 20.52
C ARG A 401 -30.99 2.59 19.49
N ASP A 402 -31.13 1.35 19.96
CA ASP A 402 -31.35 0.13 19.17
C ASP A 402 -30.35 -0.08 18.01
N GLY A 403 -29.11 0.36 18.19
CA GLY A 403 -28.07 0.30 17.16
C GLY A 403 -26.66 0.46 17.70
N ALA A 404 -25.68 0.32 16.82
CA ALA A 404 -24.28 0.59 17.16
C ALA A 404 -24.05 2.07 17.47
N ALA A 405 -23.07 2.35 18.33
CA ALA A 405 -22.68 3.71 18.69
C ALA A 405 -22.26 4.52 17.44
N TRP A 406 -22.53 5.82 17.46
CA TRP A 406 -21.81 6.74 16.57
C TRP A 406 -20.35 6.75 17.01
N LEU A 407 -19.40 6.59 16.08
CA LEU A 407 -17.98 6.43 16.39
C LEU A 407 -17.13 7.20 15.37
N LEU A 408 -16.50 8.27 15.83
CA LEU A 408 -15.43 8.97 15.13
C LEU A 408 -14.08 8.51 15.69
N ASP A 409 -13.15 8.12 14.83
CA ASP A 409 -11.73 7.94 15.15
C ASP A 409 -10.92 8.43 13.94
N MET A 410 -10.16 9.51 14.11
CA MET A 410 -9.46 10.17 13.02
C MET A 410 -8.14 10.80 13.47
N ALA A 411 -7.12 10.74 12.61
CA ALA A 411 -5.93 11.58 12.74
C ALA A 411 -6.24 13.05 12.40
N THR A 412 -5.43 13.98 12.88
CA THR A 412 -5.51 15.41 12.47
C THR A 412 -4.72 15.72 11.20
N SER A 413 -3.95 14.75 10.69
CA SER A 413 -3.40 14.74 9.33
C SER A 413 -4.41 14.24 8.30
N SER A 414 -4.23 14.60 7.02
CA SER A 414 -5.10 14.14 5.93
C SER A 414 -5.12 12.60 5.78
N VAL A 415 -3.99 11.93 6.08
CA VAL A 415 -3.84 10.47 6.16
C VAL A 415 -2.86 10.11 7.29
N PRO A 416 -2.90 8.89 7.86
CA PRO A 416 -1.85 8.41 8.76
C PRO A 416 -0.60 7.97 7.99
N PHE A 417 0.59 8.06 8.60
CA PHE A 417 1.88 7.76 7.94
C PHE A 417 1.96 6.34 7.35
N ASN A 418 1.24 5.39 7.96
CA ASN A 418 1.13 4.01 7.50
C ASN A 418 0.56 3.92 6.06
N ARG A 419 -0.26 4.90 5.63
CA ARG A 419 -0.73 4.99 4.24
C ARG A 419 0.40 5.41 3.29
N VAL A 420 1.29 6.31 3.70
CA VAL A 420 2.48 6.65 2.90
C VAL A 420 3.35 5.42 2.68
N LEU A 421 3.62 4.65 3.74
CA LEU A 421 4.39 3.40 3.65
C LEU A 421 3.70 2.34 2.77
N LEU A 422 2.37 2.21 2.84
CA LEU A 422 1.60 1.33 1.96
C LEU A 422 1.74 1.75 0.49
N TYR A 423 1.57 3.03 0.19
CA TYR A 423 1.66 3.56 -1.17
C TYR A 423 3.09 3.43 -1.74
N ARG A 424 4.14 3.61 -0.93
CA ARG A 424 5.53 3.24 -1.29
C ARG A 424 5.63 1.77 -1.69
N SER A 425 5.09 0.89 -0.87
CA SER A 425 5.18 -0.57 -1.05
C SER A 425 4.41 -1.07 -2.28
N LEU A 426 3.31 -0.41 -2.63
CA LEU A 426 2.49 -0.72 -3.81
C LEU A 426 2.93 0.02 -5.08
N GLY A 427 3.89 0.95 -4.99
CA GLY A 427 4.29 1.80 -6.11
C GLY A 427 3.18 2.73 -6.61
N LEU A 428 2.29 3.17 -5.72
CA LEU A 428 1.13 4.00 -6.03
C LEU A 428 1.35 5.46 -5.64
N ASP A 429 0.91 6.39 -6.49
CA ASP A 429 0.83 7.82 -6.16
C ASP A 429 -0.15 8.07 -5.00
N LEU A 430 0.29 8.85 -4.01
CA LEU A 430 -0.56 9.38 -2.97
C LEU A 430 -1.65 10.29 -3.55
N PRO A 431 -2.82 10.35 -2.91
CA PRO A 431 -3.77 11.44 -3.17
C PRO A 431 -3.08 12.81 -2.97
N PRO A 432 -3.44 13.84 -3.75
CA PRO A 432 -2.89 15.18 -3.57
C PRO A 432 -3.18 15.71 -2.16
N ASP A 433 -2.32 16.61 -1.68
CA ASP A 433 -2.46 17.32 -0.41
C ASP A 433 -2.46 16.44 0.87
N VAL A 434 -1.89 15.24 0.83
CA VAL A 434 -1.76 14.36 2.01
C VAL A 434 -0.36 14.30 2.62
N ALA A 435 0.69 14.64 1.86
CA ALA A 435 2.07 14.61 2.29
C ALA A 435 2.91 15.68 1.58
N SER A 436 4.09 15.96 2.14
CA SER A 436 5.04 16.94 1.63
C SER A 436 6.48 16.43 1.74
N ASP A 437 7.37 17.00 0.92
CA ASP A 437 8.81 16.71 0.90
C ASP A 437 9.60 17.47 1.98
N GLU A 438 10.95 17.47 1.87
CA GLU A 438 11.86 18.16 2.81
C GLU A 438 11.75 19.69 2.74
N ALA A 439 11.18 20.26 1.66
CA ALA A 439 10.94 21.69 1.50
C ALA A 439 9.55 22.12 2.00
N GLY A 440 8.69 21.17 2.39
CA GLY A 440 7.30 21.41 2.77
C GLY A 440 6.33 21.48 1.58
N GLU A 441 6.81 21.24 0.35
CA GLU A 441 6.00 21.25 -0.86
C GLU A 441 5.19 19.95 -0.98
N ASN A 442 3.93 20.04 -1.43
CA ASN A 442 3.05 18.88 -1.51
C ASN A 442 3.45 17.92 -2.63
N VAL A 443 3.60 16.64 -2.31
CA VAL A 443 4.01 15.59 -3.24
C VAL A 443 3.00 14.45 -3.30
N THR A 444 2.77 13.92 -4.50
CA THR A 444 2.03 12.66 -4.72
C THR A 444 2.96 11.45 -4.71
N ASP A 445 4.22 11.58 -5.15
CA ASP A 445 5.19 10.49 -5.06
C ASP A 445 5.44 10.13 -3.57
N PRO A 446 5.07 8.91 -3.13
CA PRO A 446 5.26 8.51 -1.75
C PRO A 446 6.74 8.41 -1.37
N GLN A 447 7.68 8.23 -2.31
CA GLN A 447 9.12 8.19 -2.03
C GLN A 447 9.69 9.56 -1.66
N LEU A 448 9.13 10.63 -2.24
CA LEU A 448 9.49 12.01 -1.90
C LEU A 448 8.86 12.48 -0.59
N ALA A 449 7.76 11.87 -0.14
CA ALA A 449 7.12 12.24 1.11
C ALA A 449 8.06 12.12 2.33
N ARG A 450 8.02 13.11 3.21
CA ARG A 450 8.86 13.22 4.43
C ARG A 450 8.03 13.60 5.64
N MET A 451 7.06 14.49 5.43
CA MET A 451 6.09 14.92 6.42
C MET A 451 4.67 14.76 5.88
N LEU A 452 3.70 14.58 6.77
CA LEU A 452 2.28 14.55 6.46
C LEU A 452 1.71 15.97 6.39
N ALA A 453 0.76 16.17 5.49
CA ALA A 453 -0.02 17.39 5.46
C ALA A 453 -1.15 17.33 6.52
N PRO A 454 -1.44 18.44 7.21
CA PRO A 454 -2.57 18.54 8.11
C PRO A 454 -3.91 18.52 7.36
N LEU A 455 -4.95 17.98 8.00
CA LEU A 455 -6.30 17.88 7.43
C LEU A 455 -6.82 19.24 6.92
N GLY A 456 -7.32 19.26 5.68
CA GLY A 456 -7.70 20.47 4.96
C GLY A 456 -6.73 20.85 3.83
N GLY A 457 -5.63 20.10 3.67
CA GLY A 457 -4.76 20.13 2.50
C GLY A 457 -4.01 21.45 2.30
N ALA A 458 -3.64 21.77 1.06
CA ALA A 458 -2.86 22.95 0.74
C ALA A 458 -3.57 24.25 1.17
N LEU A 459 -4.89 24.35 0.95
CA LEU A 459 -5.65 25.59 1.13
C LEU A 459 -6.18 25.81 2.56
N PHE A 460 -6.58 24.74 3.24
CA PHE A 460 -7.27 24.84 4.54
C PHE A 460 -6.61 24.02 5.66
N GLY A 461 -5.40 23.50 5.42
CA GLY A 461 -4.64 22.67 6.37
C GLY A 461 -4.37 23.33 7.73
N TYR A 462 -4.49 24.65 7.85
CA TYR A 462 -4.43 25.34 9.15
C TYR A 462 -5.51 24.86 10.13
N LYS A 463 -6.64 24.32 9.63
CA LYS A 463 -7.69 23.72 10.47
C LYS A 463 -7.22 22.39 11.08
N GLY A 464 -6.66 21.48 10.28
CA GLY A 464 -6.07 20.24 10.78
C GLY A 464 -4.87 20.48 11.70
N ALA A 465 -4.04 21.47 11.40
CA ALA A 465 -2.92 21.86 12.27
C ALA A 465 -3.41 22.42 13.62
N GLY A 466 -4.49 23.21 13.61
CA GLY A 466 -5.14 23.71 14.83
C GLY A 466 -5.80 22.60 15.66
N LEU A 467 -6.42 21.61 15.01
CA LEU A 467 -6.92 20.42 15.69
C LEU A 467 -5.78 19.58 16.29
N GLY A 468 -4.67 19.41 15.56
CA GLY A 468 -3.47 18.73 16.05
C GLY A 468 -2.89 19.40 17.30
N GLY A 469 -2.86 20.74 17.32
CA GLY A 469 -2.45 21.53 18.49
C GLY A 469 -3.43 21.45 19.66
N LEU A 470 -4.73 21.36 19.42
CA LEU A 470 -5.71 21.10 20.48
C LEU A 470 -5.46 19.73 21.14
N VAL A 471 -5.22 18.70 20.35
CA VAL A 471 -4.87 17.36 20.84
C VAL A 471 -3.54 17.37 21.59
N GLU A 472 -2.53 18.10 21.09
CA GLU A 472 -1.24 18.30 21.75
C GLU A 472 -1.42 18.87 23.16
N ILE A 473 -2.16 19.98 23.28
CA ILE A 473 -2.44 20.64 24.57
C ILE A 473 -3.19 19.69 25.51
N LEU A 474 -4.23 19.01 25.03
CA LEU A 474 -5.01 18.08 25.84
C LEU A 474 -4.18 16.89 26.34
N SER A 475 -3.27 16.38 25.51
CA SER A 475 -2.52 15.16 25.79
C SER A 475 -1.24 15.41 26.60
N ALA A 476 -0.49 16.46 26.26
CA ALA A 476 0.80 16.76 26.88
C ALA A 476 0.66 17.69 28.11
N ALA A 477 -0.03 18.83 27.96
CA ALA A 477 0.04 19.90 28.96
C ALA A 477 -0.71 19.60 30.27
N PHE A 478 -1.83 18.86 30.21
CA PHE A 478 -2.56 18.45 31.42
C PHE A 478 -1.87 17.29 32.18
N GLY A 479 -1.06 16.49 31.48
CA GLY A 479 -0.34 15.37 32.05
C GLY A 479 1.10 15.69 32.50
N ASP A 480 1.67 16.83 32.09
CA ASP A 480 3.12 17.08 32.17
C ASP A 480 3.91 15.98 31.42
N SER A 481 3.56 15.77 30.16
CA SER A 481 4.21 14.82 29.24
C SER A 481 4.91 15.57 28.08
N PRO A 482 5.93 14.99 27.44
CA PRO A 482 6.66 15.64 26.37
C PRO A 482 5.78 15.94 25.16
N LEU A 483 6.07 17.05 24.48
CA LEU A 483 5.44 17.43 23.22
C LEU A 483 5.91 16.52 22.07
N SER A 484 5.15 16.48 20.97
CA SER A 484 5.46 15.64 19.79
C SER A 484 6.92 15.67 19.32
N PHE A 485 7.53 16.86 19.28
CA PHE A 485 8.92 17.06 18.83
C PHE A 485 9.98 16.74 19.91
N GLU A 486 9.55 16.42 21.13
CA GLU A 486 10.38 15.99 22.26
C GLU A 486 10.29 14.47 22.50
N LEU A 487 9.30 13.80 21.90
CA LEU A 487 9.10 12.36 22.01
C LEU A 487 10.13 11.59 21.18
N ALA A 488 10.77 10.59 21.79
CA ALA A 488 11.58 9.62 21.06
C ALA A 488 10.73 8.88 20.00
N PRO A 489 11.29 8.49 18.83
CA PRO A 489 10.55 7.79 17.78
C PRO A 489 9.85 6.51 18.25
N MET A 490 8.73 6.14 17.62
CA MET A 490 8.06 4.87 17.91
C MET A 490 8.91 3.67 17.48
N VAL A 491 9.51 3.75 16.29
CA VAL A 491 10.39 2.70 15.73
C VAL A 491 11.82 3.20 15.82
N SER A 492 12.64 2.48 16.59
CA SER A 492 14.02 2.82 16.93
C SER A 492 14.75 1.55 17.36
N ASP A 493 16.08 1.54 17.28
CA ASP A 493 16.88 0.44 17.85
C ASP A 493 16.79 0.39 19.38
N ASP A 494 16.52 1.53 20.02
CA ASP A 494 16.22 1.61 21.45
C ASP A 494 14.78 1.15 21.76
N MET A 495 14.68 -0.07 22.27
CA MET A 495 13.48 -0.69 22.83
C MET A 495 13.51 -0.74 24.38
N SER A 496 14.36 0.08 25.02
CA SER A 496 14.55 0.14 26.48
C SER A 496 14.14 1.46 27.13
N THR A 497 14.38 2.61 26.50
CA THR A 497 14.03 3.93 27.09
C THR A 497 12.54 4.23 26.97
N PRO A 498 11.80 4.47 28.07
CA PRO A 498 10.39 4.82 28.01
C PRO A 498 10.12 6.13 27.27
N ARG A 499 9.11 6.12 26.40
CA ARG A 499 8.73 7.28 25.58
C ARG A 499 7.95 8.36 26.35
N ARG A 500 7.25 7.98 27.43
CA ARG A 500 6.46 8.84 28.31
C ARG A 500 5.35 9.65 27.58
N LEU A 501 4.61 9.02 26.68
CA LEU A 501 3.52 9.69 25.95
C LEU A 501 2.45 10.24 26.92
N GLY A 502 1.80 11.32 26.48
CA GLY A 502 0.63 11.90 27.13
C GLY A 502 -0.66 11.52 26.41
N ALA A 503 -1.77 11.44 27.15
CA ALA A 503 -3.10 11.20 26.59
C ALA A 503 -4.18 11.81 27.49
N LEU A 504 -5.40 11.99 26.97
CA LEU A 504 -6.55 12.44 27.76
C LEU A 504 -7.81 11.73 27.30
N VAL A 505 -8.61 11.26 28.26
CA VAL A 505 -9.97 10.75 28.02
C VAL A 505 -11.00 11.59 28.75
N MET A 506 -12.20 11.70 28.19
CA MET A 506 -13.31 12.46 28.77
C MET A 506 -14.61 11.68 28.65
N ALA A 507 -15.39 11.66 29.72
CA ALA A 507 -16.75 11.14 29.75
C ALA A 507 -17.74 12.27 30.05
N ILE A 508 -18.85 12.29 29.32
CA ILE A 508 -19.95 13.24 29.46
C ILE A 508 -21.23 12.42 29.62
N ASP A 509 -21.89 12.52 30.77
CA ASP A 509 -23.12 11.81 31.08
C ASP A 509 -24.36 12.56 30.55
N PRO A 510 -25.10 12.03 29.57
CA PRO A 510 -26.32 12.67 29.07
C PRO A 510 -27.43 12.81 30.12
N GLU A 511 -27.42 11.99 31.19
CA GLU A 511 -28.39 12.11 32.29
C GLU A 511 -28.22 13.44 33.06
N ALA A 512 -27.03 14.05 33.05
CA ALA A 512 -26.78 15.37 33.61
C ALA A 512 -27.28 16.53 32.72
N PHE A 513 -27.82 16.25 31.53
CA PHE A 513 -28.28 17.25 30.56
C PHE A 513 -29.75 17.03 30.18
N SER A 514 -30.01 16.39 29.04
CA SER A 514 -31.36 16.19 28.47
C SER A 514 -31.98 14.84 28.82
N GLY A 515 -31.27 13.99 29.58
CA GLY A 515 -31.66 12.62 29.86
C GLY A 515 -31.13 11.64 28.81
N GLY A 516 -30.64 10.48 29.24
CA GLY A 516 -30.00 9.50 28.39
C GLY A 516 -30.93 8.88 27.35
N GLU A 517 -32.21 8.74 27.65
CA GLU A 517 -33.19 8.31 26.66
C GLU A 517 -33.36 9.32 25.52
N ALA A 518 -33.61 10.59 25.85
CA ALA A 518 -33.80 11.65 24.86
C ALA A 518 -32.54 11.88 24.00
N PHE A 519 -31.36 11.74 24.61
CA PHE A 519 -30.09 11.75 23.89
C PHE A 519 -29.99 10.61 22.87
N ARG A 520 -30.22 9.35 23.31
CA ARG A 520 -30.16 8.17 22.42
C ARG A 520 -31.19 8.23 21.28
N ASP A 521 -32.37 8.80 21.52
CA ASP A 521 -33.40 9.07 20.49
C ASP A 521 -32.95 10.13 19.48
N LEU A 522 -32.37 11.24 19.96
CA LEU A 522 -31.86 12.28 19.08
C LEU A 522 -30.73 11.73 18.19
N MET A 523 -29.82 10.96 18.76
CA MET A 523 -28.76 10.30 18.00
C MET A 523 -29.30 9.32 16.95
N ALA A 524 -30.29 8.49 17.28
CA ALA A 524 -30.90 7.58 16.31
C ALA A 524 -31.51 8.34 15.11
N ARG A 525 -32.28 9.41 15.36
CA ARG A 525 -32.85 10.27 14.31
C ARG A 525 -31.79 11.01 13.49
N TYR A 526 -30.70 11.44 14.12
CA TYR A 526 -29.58 12.10 13.45
C TYR A 526 -28.87 11.16 12.46
N LEU A 527 -28.57 9.93 12.88
CA LEU A 527 -27.96 8.92 12.01
C LEU A 527 -28.90 8.49 10.87
N GLU A 528 -30.20 8.36 11.15
CA GLU A 528 -31.21 8.09 10.12
C GLU A 528 -31.27 9.24 9.09
N ALA A 529 -31.21 10.50 9.53
CA ALA A 529 -31.18 11.66 8.65
C ALA A 529 -29.92 11.72 7.77
N ILE A 530 -28.73 11.39 8.31
CA ILE A 530 -27.48 11.27 7.53
C ILE A 530 -27.65 10.20 6.44
N ARG A 531 -28.04 8.98 6.83
CA ARG A 531 -28.12 7.82 5.91
C ARG A 531 -29.21 7.97 4.84
N ARG A 532 -30.25 8.77 5.11
CA ARG A 532 -31.29 9.16 4.14
C ARG A 532 -30.94 10.39 3.29
N GLY A 533 -29.80 11.04 3.55
CA GLY A 533 -29.37 12.25 2.85
C GLY A 533 -29.25 12.05 1.33
N ALA A 534 -29.50 13.11 0.57
CA ALA A 534 -29.33 13.08 -0.88
C ALA A 534 -27.86 12.78 -1.24
N LYS A 535 -27.65 11.72 -2.03
CA LYS A 535 -26.33 11.24 -2.44
C LYS A 535 -26.00 11.66 -3.88
N ALA A 536 -24.74 12.02 -4.12
CA ALA A 536 -24.25 12.24 -5.47
C ALA A 536 -24.22 10.92 -6.29
N PRO A 537 -24.27 10.97 -7.63
CA PRO A 537 -24.20 9.77 -8.46
C PRO A 537 -22.99 8.89 -8.13
N GLY A 538 -23.23 7.58 -7.93
CA GLY A 538 -22.19 6.61 -7.57
C GLY A 538 -21.63 6.72 -6.14
N GLN A 539 -22.10 7.66 -5.31
CA GLN A 539 -21.59 7.85 -3.95
C GLN A 539 -22.50 7.21 -2.89
N VAL A 540 -21.91 6.91 -1.72
CA VAL A 540 -22.62 6.44 -0.53
C VAL A 540 -22.40 7.46 0.59
N VAL A 541 -23.49 7.89 1.23
CA VAL A 541 -23.44 8.73 2.43
C VAL A 541 -23.43 7.83 3.66
N MET A 542 -22.52 8.10 4.60
CA MET A 542 -22.28 7.30 5.80
C MET A 542 -22.12 8.20 7.01
N ALA A 543 -22.54 7.74 8.19
CA ALA A 543 -22.13 8.35 9.44
C ALA A 543 -20.77 7.78 9.92
N PRO A 544 -20.01 8.53 10.75
CA PRO A 544 -18.83 8.00 11.44
C PRO A 544 -19.15 6.68 12.17
N GLY A 545 -18.39 5.64 11.83
CA GLY A 545 -18.54 4.27 12.32
C GLY A 545 -19.26 3.32 11.36
N ASP A 546 -20.05 3.81 10.40
CA ASP A 546 -20.86 2.93 9.52
C ASP A 546 -20.00 1.95 8.69
N ARG A 547 -18.84 2.40 8.21
CA ARG A 547 -17.86 1.57 7.50
C ARG A 547 -17.25 0.53 8.42
N GLU A 548 -16.85 0.96 9.60
CA GLU A 548 -16.21 0.14 10.64
C GLU A 548 -17.16 -0.94 11.16
N TRP A 549 -18.46 -0.63 11.32
CA TRP A 549 -19.48 -1.59 11.74
C TRP A 549 -19.81 -2.63 10.67
N ALA A 550 -19.81 -2.25 9.38
CA ALA A 550 -19.96 -3.20 8.27
C ALA A 550 -18.76 -4.15 8.15
N GLU A 551 -17.55 -3.63 8.32
CA GLU A 551 -16.33 -4.43 8.34
C GLU A 551 -16.28 -5.38 9.56
N ALA A 552 -16.71 -4.90 10.73
CA ALA A 552 -16.84 -5.72 11.94
C ALA A 552 -17.77 -6.92 11.75
N GLU A 553 -18.92 -6.70 11.12
CA GLU A 553 -19.89 -7.77 10.86
C GLU A 553 -19.39 -8.80 9.84
N THR A 554 -18.53 -8.36 8.92
CA THR A 554 -17.81 -9.25 7.98
C THR A 554 -16.75 -10.05 8.73
N ARG A 555 -15.83 -9.40 9.45
CA ARG A 555 -14.69 -10.03 10.13
C ARG A 555 -15.08 -10.98 11.27
N ARG A 556 -16.25 -10.80 11.89
CA ARG A 556 -16.83 -11.79 12.82
C ARG A 556 -17.17 -13.13 12.17
N LYS A 557 -17.40 -13.17 10.85
CA LYS A 557 -17.79 -14.38 10.11
C LYS A 557 -16.61 -15.06 9.42
N ILE A 558 -15.69 -14.27 8.87
CA ILE A 558 -14.60 -14.76 8.00
C ILE A 558 -13.18 -14.48 8.55
N GLY A 559 -13.09 -14.12 9.83
CA GLY A 559 -11.84 -13.76 10.49
C GLY A 559 -11.21 -12.45 9.98
N ILE A 560 -10.05 -12.13 10.54
CA ILE A 560 -9.21 -11.01 10.12
C ILE A 560 -8.16 -11.48 9.11
N LYS A 561 -7.73 -10.59 8.21
CA LYS A 561 -6.58 -10.82 7.32
C LYS A 561 -5.31 -10.36 8.03
N LEU A 562 -4.26 -11.16 8.00
CA LEU A 562 -2.90 -10.77 8.40
C LEU A 562 -1.94 -10.97 7.23
N ASP A 563 -1.04 -10.01 7.02
CA ASP A 563 0.06 -10.13 6.05
C ASP A 563 1.07 -11.20 6.48
N MET A 564 1.75 -11.83 5.52
CA MET A 564 2.72 -12.89 5.79
C MET A 564 3.83 -12.45 6.73
N LYS A 565 4.33 -11.22 6.60
CA LYS A 565 5.40 -10.69 7.46
C LYS A 565 4.99 -10.67 8.94
N THR A 566 3.74 -10.31 9.22
CA THR A 566 3.15 -10.37 10.57
C THR A 566 3.01 -11.83 11.02
N VAL A 567 2.47 -12.72 10.18
CA VAL A 567 2.31 -14.15 10.50
C VAL A 567 3.64 -14.82 10.80
N GLU A 568 4.68 -14.54 10.02
CA GLU A 568 6.04 -15.05 10.19
C GLU A 568 6.69 -14.50 11.46
N SER A 569 6.54 -13.19 11.74
CA SER A 569 7.02 -12.57 12.99
C SER A 569 6.39 -13.23 14.23
N LEU A 570 5.08 -13.54 14.18
CA LEU A 570 4.38 -14.22 15.26
C LEU A 570 4.76 -15.71 15.35
N ARG A 571 4.98 -16.40 14.23
CA ARG A 571 5.51 -17.78 14.22
C ARG A 571 6.90 -17.83 14.85
N GLN A 572 7.82 -16.97 14.42
CA GLN A 572 9.18 -16.88 14.98
C GLN A 572 9.15 -16.56 16.48
N PHE A 573 8.25 -15.66 16.92
CA PHE A 573 8.04 -15.42 18.34
C PHE A 573 7.56 -16.69 19.08
N SER A 574 6.65 -17.46 18.46
CA SER A 574 6.15 -18.72 19.03
C SER A 574 7.28 -19.73 19.25
N ASP A 575 8.08 -19.94 18.20
CA ASP A 575 9.19 -20.91 18.18
C ASP A 575 10.27 -20.52 19.21
N ASN A 576 10.63 -19.23 19.28
CA ASN A 576 11.64 -18.72 20.21
C ASN A 576 11.23 -18.79 21.69
N ASN A 577 9.93 -18.78 21.99
CA ASN A 577 9.39 -18.69 23.35
C ASN A 577 8.58 -19.93 23.79
N ALA A 578 8.57 -20.99 22.97
CA ALA A 578 7.84 -22.24 23.21
C ALA A 578 6.34 -22.08 23.53
N ILE A 579 5.68 -21.05 22.99
CA ILE A 579 4.22 -20.91 23.07
C ILE A 579 3.54 -21.60 21.88
N SER A 580 2.26 -21.95 22.03
CA SER A 580 1.51 -22.57 20.94
C SER A 580 1.42 -21.63 19.72
N PRO A 581 1.69 -22.12 18.50
CA PRO A 581 1.68 -21.29 17.30
C PRO A 581 0.28 -20.74 17.00
N LEU A 582 0.22 -19.58 16.36
CA LEU A 582 -1.02 -18.97 15.91
C LEU A 582 -1.79 -19.93 14.98
N ARG A 583 -3.05 -20.20 15.32
CA ARG A 583 -3.94 -21.01 14.48
C ARG A 583 -4.45 -20.18 13.33
N THR A 584 -4.32 -20.72 12.14
CA THR A 584 -4.72 -20.09 10.89
C THR A 584 -5.92 -20.84 10.32
N MET A 585 -6.88 -20.11 9.77
CA MET A 585 -7.98 -20.72 9.02
C MET A 585 -7.38 -21.32 7.75
N ARG A 586 -7.82 -22.52 7.35
CA ARG A 586 -7.51 -23.03 6.01
C ARG A 586 -8.13 -22.06 5.00
N ALA A 587 -7.44 -21.86 3.86
CA ALA A 587 -8.04 -21.14 2.74
C ALA A 587 -9.39 -21.81 2.42
N VAL A 588 -10.46 -21.03 2.55
CA VAL A 588 -11.77 -21.43 2.04
C VAL A 588 -11.67 -21.21 0.53
N GLU A 589 -11.78 -22.27 -0.24
CA GLU A 589 -11.99 -22.15 -1.69
C GLU A 589 -13.29 -21.35 -1.88
N GLU A 590 -13.19 -20.14 -2.43
CA GLU A 590 -14.34 -19.29 -2.69
C GLU A 590 -15.17 -19.93 -3.81
N THR A 591 -16.33 -20.50 -3.44
CA THR A 591 -17.31 -21.17 -4.32
C THR A 591 -18.32 -20.21 -4.93
#